data_AF-A0A8H6FLW9-F1
#
_entry.id   AF-A0A8H6FLW9-F1
#
_cell.length_a   1.000
_cell.length_b   1.000
_cell.length_c   1.000
_cell.angle_alpha   90.00
_cell.angle_beta   90.00
_cell.angle_gamma   90.00
#
_symmetry.space_group_name_H-M   'P 1'
#
loop_
_entity.id
_entity.type
_entity.pdbx_description
1 polymer ?
#
loop_
_entity_poly.entity_id
_entity_poly.type
_entity_poly.pdbx_seq_one_letter_code
_entity_poly.pdbx_strand_id
1 'polypeptide(L)'
;MKANDSASQISFDTLRTHLLSYDSHIPDKIQGLEQLRLSTIPETLVQRKKNGKSFLEKTELTSLVEWKLKHGTYRPNLTKLVASNSVKDVRETTKKAFELYEVDKDDYGKSITALNKLKGIGPATSSLLLSCYDPVRVPFFSDELYRYLHWEDAKSKGWDRKINYTIKEYKTLFERVAELRERLEKQSGIGVSAVDIEKAAYVLGKDAPIAEKAKKSHARVPEINLDSNIARIDECRRKGLNGSPTYDTLGFELDKEYIIKHTGGHPRPHGAKTLDRLEPKRKDSEKKAGIMGVAGDDNKIHEQAWDDRVAKDLGSAFHGCFEQRKQALLSTADEWSKERAPKKREMTLFEDIAESVRQSVNFADFQ
;
A
#
# COMPACT_ATOMS: atom_id res chain seq x y z
N MET A 1 14.60 -20.43 -8.67
CA MET A 1 13.68 -21.59 -8.78
C MET A 1 14.49 -22.84 -8.45
N LYS A 2 13.96 -23.81 -7.71
CA LYS A 2 14.70 -25.06 -7.46
C LYS A 2 14.81 -25.84 -8.78
N ALA A 3 15.85 -26.64 -8.96
CA ALA A 3 16.06 -27.41 -10.20
C ALA A 3 14.84 -28.28 -10.54
N ASN A 4 14.28 -28.98 -9.55
CA ASN A 4 13.11 -29.86 -9.68
C ASN A 4 11.79 -29.12 -9.98
N ASP A 5 11.75 -27.79 -9.84
CA ASP A 5 10.56 -27.00 -10.16
C ASP A 5 10.60 -26.50 -11.61
N SER A 6 11.73 -26.61 -12.33
CA SER A 6 11.85 -26.12 -13.70
C SER A 6 10.95 -26.85 -14.68
N ALA A 7 10.41 -26.14 -15.69
CA ALA A 7 9.50 -26.73 -16.68
C ALA A 7 10.08 -27.96 -17.40
N SER A 8 11.41 -28.02 -17.57
CA SER A 8 12.10 -29.16 -18.19
C SER A 8 12.27 -30.36 -17.25
N GLN A 9 12.29 -30.16 -15.93
CA GLN A 9 12.61 -31.21 -14.95
C GLN A 9 11.46 -31.55 -13.99
N ILE A 10 10.38 -30.77 -13.97
CA ILE A 10 9.25 -30.99 -13.06
C ILE A 10 8.63 -32.37 -13.28
N SER A 11 8.48 -33.12 -12.19
CA SER A 11 7.80 -34.42 -12.18
C SER A 11 6.30 -34.24 -11.96
N PHE A 12 5.52 -35.27 -12.29
CA PHE A 12 4.08 -35.28 -12.05
C PHE A 12 3.73 -35.13 -10.56
N ASP A 13 4.49 -35.75 -9.65
CA ASP A 13 4.23 -35.65 -8.20
C ASP A 13 4.48 -34.23 -7.66
N THR A 14 5.53 -33.57 -8.15
CA THR A 14 5.80 -32.17 -7.82
C THR A 14 4.69 -31.27 -8.36
N LEU A 15 4.26 -31.48 -9.62
CA LEU A 15 3.12 -30.75 -10.19
C LEU A 15 1.87 -30.92 -9.31
N ARG A 16 1.54 -32.15 -8.92
CA ARG A 16 0.38 -32.45 -8.07
C ARG A 16 0.47 -31.74 -6.72
N THR A 17 1.66 -31.66 -6.13
CA THR A 17 1.88 -30.93 -4.88
C THR A 17 1.54 -29.45 -5.03
N HIS A 18 1.97 -28.83 -6.13
CA HIS A 18 1.63 -27.44 -6.46
C HIS A 18 0.14 -27.25 -6.77
N LEU A 19 -0.52 -28.23 -7.37
CA LEU A 19 -1.96 -28.18 -7.58
C LEU A 19 -2.76 -28.19 -6.27
N LEU A 20 -2.33 -28.98 -5.29
CA LEU A 20 -2.98 -29.05 -3.98
C LEU A 20 -2.82 -27.76 -3.18
N SER A 21 -1.74 -27.00 -3.40
CA SER A 21 -1.53 -25.71 -2.74
C SER A 21 -2.19 -24.54 -3.46
N TYR A 22 -2.71 -24.73 -4.68
CA TYR A 22 -3.28 -23.66 -5.49
C TYR A 22 -4.40 -22.90 -4.77
N ASP A 23 -5.37 -23.60 -4.19
CA ASP A 23 -6.52 -22.97 -3.52
C ASP A 23 -6.12 -22.10 -2.33
N SER A 24 -4.99 -22.42 -1.68
CA SER A 24 -4.44 -21.61 -0.57
C SER A 24 -3.80 -20.30 -1.04
N HIS A 25 -3.43 -20.20 -2.33
CA HIS A 25 -2.81 -19.02 -2.92
C HIS A 25 -3.84 -18.04 -3.50
N ILE A 26 -5.09 -18.48 -3.69
CA ILE A 26 -6.16 -17.68 -4.26
C ILE A 26 -6.88 -16.89 -3.16
N PRO A 27 -6.93 -15.55 -3.24
CA PRO A 27 -7.65 -14.74 -2.26
C PRO A 27 -9.15 -15.07 -2.23
N ASP A 28 -9.74 -15.13 -1.03
CA ASP A 28 -11.17 -15.44 -0.83
C ASP A 28 -12.10 -14.55 -1.67
N LYS A 29 -11.72 -13.28 -1.86
CA LYS A 29 -12.48 -12.28 -2.63
C LYS A 29 -12.65 -12.62 -4.11
N ILE A 30 -11.83 -13.53 -4.66
CA ILE A 30 -11.87 -13.90 -6.08
C ILE A 30 -12.29 -15.36 -6.31
N GLN A 31 -12.46 -16.17 -5.26
CA GLN A 31 -12.82 -17.59 -5.38
C GLN A 31 -14.09 -17.82 -6.21
N GLY A 32 -15.11 -16.98 -6.05
CA GLY A 32 -16.34 -17.09 -6.86
C GLY A 32 -16.10 -16.85 -8.36
N LEU A 33 -15.18 -15.95 -8.71
CA LEU A 33 -14.80 -15.69 -10.10
C LEU A 33 -13.89 -16.80 -10.65
N GLU A 34 -13.04 -17.39 -9.80
CA GLU A 34 -12.21 -18.55 -10.14
C GLU A 34 -13.08 -19.77 -10.46
N GLN A 35 -14.06 -20.09 -9.61
CA GLN A 35 -15.00 -21.18 -9.84
C GLN A 35 -15.80 -20.95 -11.14
N LEU A 36 -16.21 -19.71 -11.39
CA LEU A 36 -16.92 -19.34 -12.60
C LEU A 36 -16.06 -19.58 -13.85
N ARG A 37 -14.77 -19.25 -13.81
CA ARG A 37 -13.81 -19.48 -14.89
C ARG A 37 -13.51 -20.96 -15.10
N LEU A 38 -13.25 -21.71 -14.03
CA LEU A 38 -12.72 -23.07 -14.10
C LEU A 38 -13.80 -24.15 -14.24
N SER A 39 -15.01 -23.89 -13.77
CA SER A 39 -16.11 -24.87 -13.76
C SER A 39 -17.33 -24.36 -14.52
N THR A 40 -17.95 -23.27 -14.05
CA THR A 40 -19.28 -22.86 -14.53
C THR A 40 -19.32 -22.50 -16.02
N ILE A 41 -18.39 -21.67 -16.49
CA ILE A 41 -18.33 -21.26 -17.90
C ILE A 41 -17.98 -22.44 -18.81
N PRO A 42 -16.90 -23.22 -18.56
CA PRO A 42 -16.59 -24.39 -19.37
C PRO A 42 -17.74 -25.38 -19.48
N GLU A 43 -18.41 -25.71 -18.36
CA GLU A 43 -19.58 -26.59 -18.36
C GLU A 43 -20.72 -26.02 -19.21
N THR A 44 -21.00 -24.72 -19.05
CA THR A 44 -22.03 -24.04 -19.84
C THR A 44 -21.70 -24.05 -21.33
N LEU A 45 -20.44 -23.83 -21.70
CA LEU A 45 -19.96 -23.89 -23.09
C LEU A 45 -20.10 -25.30 -23.66
N VAL A 46 -19.81 -26.34 -22.87
CA VAL A 46 -20.02 -27.74 -23.28
C VAL A 46 -21.50 -28.02 -23.55
N GLN A 47 -22.41 -27.56 -22.68
CA GLN A 47 -23.85 -27.73 -22.91
C GLN A 47 -24.33 -26.95 -24.15
N ARG A 48 -23.84 -25.73 -24.33
CA ARG A 48 -24.14 -24.91 -25.52
C ARG A 48 -23.60 -25.52 -26.81
N LYS A 49 -22.43 -26.15 -26.76
CA LYS A 49 -21.83 -26.90 -27.88
C LYS A 49 -22.71 -28.08 -28.29
N LYS A 50 -23.27 -28.83 -27.33
CA LYS A 50 -24.24 -29.91 -27.61
C LYS A 50 -25.48 -29.40 -28.33
N ASN A 51 -25.89 -28.15 -28.06
CA ASN A 51 -27.02 -27.50 -28.72
C ASN A 51 -26.66 -26.80 -30.04
N GLY A 52 -25.45 -27.03 -30.57
CA GLY A 52 -24.98 -26.46 -31.85
C GLY A 52 -24.67 -24.96 -31.82
N LYS A 53 -24.52 -24.36 -30.62
CA LYS A 53 -24.28 -22.91 -30.48
C LYS A 53 -23.21 -22.61 -29.44
N SER A 54 -21.94 -22.85 -29.75
CA SER A 54 -20.80 -22.48 -28.89
C SER A 54 -20.57 -20.95 -28.92
N PHE A 55 -20.97 -20.21 -27.87
CA PHE A 55 -20.71 -18.78 -27.74
C PHE A 55 -20.67 -18.35 -26.26
N LEU A 56 -20.06 -17.19 -26.00
CA LEU A 56 -20.08 -16.54 -24.68
C LEU A 56 -21.13 -15.42 -24.63
N GLU A 57 -21.73 -15.26 -23.46
CA GLU A 57 -22.58 -14.13 -23.12
C GLU A 57 -21.76 -12.92 -22.66
N LYS A 58 -22.34 -11.72 -22.78
CA LYS A 58 -21.68 -10.48 -22.34
C LYS A 58 -21.39 -10.47 -20.83
N THR A 59 -22.26 -11.07 -20.03
CA THR A 59 -22.08 -11.20 -18.58
C THR A 59 -20.88 -12.09 -18.27
N GLU A 60 -20.78 -13.26 -18.91
CA GLU A 60 -19.65 -14.19 -18.78
C GLU A 60 -18.33 -13.53 -19.19
N LEU A 61 -18.31 -12.82 -20.33
CA LEU A 61 -17.13 -12.07 -20.78
C LEU A 61 -16.69 -11.02 -19.76
N THR A 62 -17.65 -10.30 -19.17
CA THR A 62 -17.37 -9.25 -18.18
C THR A 62 -16.79 -9.86 -16.90
N SER A 63 -17.36 -10.96 -16.41
CA SER A 63 -16.85 -11.69 -15.24
C SER A 63 -15.45 -12.26 -15.46
N LEU A 64 -15.15 -12.79 -16.66
CA LEU A 64 -13.79 -13.28 -16.99
C LEU A 64 -12.76 -12.15 -17.02
N VAL A 65 -13.14 -10.98 -17.53
CA VAL A 65 -12.25 -9.80 -17.54
C VAL A 65 -12.07 -9.26 -16.12
N GLU A 66 -13.12 -9.21 -15.32
CA GLU A 66 -13.04 -8.84 -13.90
C GLU A 66 -12.10 -9.79 -13.13
N TRP A 67 -12.27 -11.10 -13.34
CA TRP A 67 -11.39 -12.12 -12.80
C TRP A 67 -9.92 -11.83 -13.15
N LYS A 68 -9.63 -11.62 -14.44
CA LYS A 68 -8.27 -11.33 -14.92
C LYS A 68 -7.66 -10.10 -14.27
N LEU A 69 -8.44 -9.04 -14.07
CA LEU A 69 -7.97 -7.80 -13.47
C LEU A 69 -7.70 -7.92 -11.97
N LYS A 70 -8.45 -8.78 -11.27
CA LYS A 70 -8.23 -9.07 -9.84
C LYS A 70 -7.13 -10.10 -9.60
N HIS A 71 -6.98 -11.06 -10.51
CA HIS A 71 -5.98 -12.13 -10.43
C HIS A 71 -4.58 -11.68 -10.89
N GLY A 72 -4.52 -10.73 -11.84
CA GLY A 72 -3.27 -10.21 -12.42
C GLY A 72 -3.02 -8.72 -12.15
N THR A 73 -2.44 -8.03 -13.13
CA THR A 73 -2.19 -6.59 -13.04
C THR A 73 -3.47 -5.79 -13.25
N TYR A 74 -3.85 -4.97 -12.25
CA TYR A 74 -5.05 -4.15 -12.31
C TYR A 74 -4.95 -3.06 -13.41
N ARG A 75 -5.96 -3.00 -14.28
CA ARG A 75 -6.07 -2.05 -15.40
C ARG A 75 -7.52 -1.52 -15.52
N PRO A 76 -7.85 -0.41 -14.85
CA PRO A 76 -9.23 0.07 -14.68
C PRO A 76 -9.94 0.48 -15.99
N ASN A 77 -9.17 0.82 -17.04
CA ASN A 77 -9.76 1.21 -18.33
C ASN A 77 -10.26 0.01 -19.15
N LEU A 78 -9.86 -1.21 -18.81
CA LEU A 78 -10.20 -2.41 -19.59
C LEU A 78 -11.68 -2.78 -19.45
N THR A 79 -12.24 -2.70 -18.25
CA THR A 79 -13.66 -3.00 -17.96
C THR A 79 -14.59 -2.07 -18.72
N LYS A 80 -14.26 -0.77 -18.80
CA LYS A 80 -15.06 0.20 -19.56
C LYS A 80 -15.12 -0.14 -21.06
N LEU A 81 -13.99 -0.54 -21.64
CA LEU A 81 -13.92 -0.93 -23.05
C LEU A 81 -14.74 -2.19 -23.32
N VAL A 82 -14.61 -3.21 -22.46
CA VAL A 82 -15.36 -4.46 -22.61
C VAL A 82 -16.86 -4.24 -22.47
N ALA A 83 -17.27 -3.39 -21.53
CA ALA A 83 -18.67 -3.02 -21.32
C ALA A 83 -19.29 -2.29 -22.55
N SER A 84 -18.48 -1.62 -23.36
CA SER A 84 -18.95 -0.90 -24.57
C SER A 84 -19.30 -1.82 -25.75
N ASN A 85 -18.92 -3.10 -25.72
CA ASN A 85 -19.29 -4.05 -26.78
C ASN A 85 -20.79 -4.39 -26.72
N SER A 86 -21.44 -4.57 -27.86
CA SER A 86 -22.83 -4.99 -27.91
C SER A 86 -22.96 -6.49 -27.59
N VAL A 87 -24.12 -6.92 -27.07
CA VAL A 87 -24.39 -8.35 -26.79
C VAL A 87 -24.28 -9.19 -28.06
N LYS A 88 -24.74 -8.64 -29.19
CA LYS A 88 -24.68 -9.28 -30.50
C LYS A 88 -23.23 -9.49 -30.96
N ASP A 89 -22.40 -8.45 -30.87
CA ASP A 89 -20.99 -8.54 -31.29
C ASP A 89 -20.21 -9.58 -30.48
N VAL A 90 -20.45 -9.64 -29.16
CA VAL A 90 -19.81 -10.63 -28.28
C VAL A 90 -20.17 -12.04 -28.70
N ARG A 91 -21.46 -12.33 -28.90
CA ARG A 91 -21.93 -13.67 -29.30
C ARG A 91 -21.40 -14.05 -30.67
N GLU A 92 -21.53 -13.19 -31.67
CA GLU A 92 -21.09 -13.47 -33.05
C GLU A 92 -19.58 -13.66 -33.15
N THR A 93 -18.81 -12.80 -32.47
CA THR A 93 -17.35 -12.87 -32.50
C THR A 93 -16.81 -14.10 -31.78
N THR A 94 -17.36 -14.42 -30.60
CA THR A 94 -16.92 -15.61 -29.83
C THR A 94 -17.33 -16.89 -30.53
N LYS A 95 -18.55 -16.95 -31.09
CA LYS A 95 -18.99 -18.06 -31.94
C LYS A 95 -18.04 -18.31 -33.10
N LYS A 96 -17.73 -17.26 -33.87
CA LYS A 96 -16.82 -17.36 -35.01
C LYS A 96 -15.42 -17.80 -34.59
N ALA A 97 -14.92 -17.31 -33.45
CA ALA A 97 -13.60 -17.70 -32.95
C ALA A 97 -13.55 -19.17 -32.52
N PHE A 98 -14.61 -19.68 -31.89
CA PHE A 98 -14.70 -21.10 -31.51
C PHE A 98 -14.85 -22.01 -32.74
N GLU A 99 -15.62 -21.60 -33.75
CA GLU A 99 -15.71 -22.32 -35.03
C GLU A 99 -14.36 -22.39 -35.73
N LEU A 100 -13.61 -21.28 -35.80
CA LEU A 100 -12.26 -21.26 -36.37
C LEU A 100 -11.31 -22.20 -35.61
N TYR A 101 -11.44 -22.28 -34.29
CA TYR A 101 -10.63 -23.17 -33.47
C TYR A 101 -10.97 -24.66 -33.69
N GLU A 102 -12.25 -25.01 -33.90
CA GLU A 102 -12.63 -26.40 -34.18
C GLU A 102 -12.18 -26.86 -35.57
N VAL A 103 -12.09 -25.94 -36.54
CA VAL A 103 -11.56 -26.23 -37.88
C VAL A 103 -10.08 -26.57 -37.82
N ASP A 104 -9.30 -25.81 -37.04
CA ASP A 104 -7.87 -26.00 -36.90
C ASP A 104 -7.44 -25.75 -35.44
N LYS A 105 -7.24 -26.86 -34.71
CA LYS A 105 -6.90 -26.82 -33.27
C LYS A 105 -5.44 -26.44 -33.02
N ASP A 106 -4.62 -26.49 -34.06
CA ASP A 106 -3.19 -26.17 -34.00
C ASP A 106 -2.92 -24.73 -34.45
N ASP A 107 -3.82 -24.13 -35.25
CA ASP A 107 -3.81 -22.70 -35.64
C ASP A 107 -4.78 -21.82 -34.81
N TYR A 108 -4.45 -21.64 -33.53
CA TYR A 108 -5.15 -20.70 -32.65
C TYR A 108 -4.97 -19.23 -33.06
N GLY A 109 -4.01 -18.90 -33.95
CA GLY A 109 -3.71 -17.53 -34.36
C GLY A 109 -4.92 -16.85 -35.00
N LYS A 110 -5.67 -17.59 -35.82
CA LYS A 110 -6.94 -17.13 -36.42
C LYS A 110 -8.00 -16.84 -35.37
N SER A 111 -8.19 -17.75 -34.42
CA SER A 111 -9.19 -17.62 -33.35
C SER A 111 -8.88 -16.46 -32.40
N ILE A 112 -7.62 -16.31 -32.00
CA ILE A 112 -7.15 -15.17 -31.20
C ILE A 112 -7.36 -13.85 -31.96
N THR A 113 -7.02 -13.80 -33.25
CA THR A 113 -7.22 -12.61 -34.08
C THR A 113 -8.69 -12.26 -34.25
N ALA A 114 -9.58 -13.26 -34.34
CA ALA A 114 -11.02 -13.05 -34.36
C ALA A 114 -11.52 -12.43 -33.04
N LEU A 115 -11.08 -12.95 -31.88
CA LEU A 115 -11.46 -12.43 -30.57
C LEU A 115 -10.93 -11.02 -30.31
N ASN A 116 -9.73 -10.68 -30.81
CA ASN A 116 -9.14 -9.35 -30.68
C ASN A 116 -9.94 -8.24 -31.37
N LYS A 117 -10.97 -8.57 -32.18
CA LYS A 117 -11.88 -7.58 -32.77
C LYS A 117 -12.79 -6.92 -31.73
N LEU A 118 -13.01 -7.57 -30.59
CA LEU A 118 -13.78 -7.01 -29.49
C LEU A 118 -12.97 -5.91 -28.79
N LYS A 119 -13.65 -4.81 -28.44
CA LYS A 119 -13.01 -3.68 -27.76
C LYS A 119 -12.53 -4.10 -26.37
N GLY A 120 -11.28 -3.78 -26.04
CA GLY A 120 -10.67 -4.15 -24.76
C GLY A 120 -10.25 -5.62 -24.66
N ILE A 121 -10.27 -6.37 -25.77
CA ILE A 121 -9.80 -7.76 -25.82
C ILE A 121 -8.51 -7.81 -26.65
N GLY A 122 -7.40 -8.18 -25.99
CA GLY A 122 -6.11 -8.41 -26.65
C GLY A 122 -5.67 -9.87 -26.53
N PRO A 123 -4.48 -10.26 -27.03
CA PRO A 123 -4.03 -11.66 -27.09
C PRO A 123 -4.10 -12.41 -25.75
N ALA A 124 -3.77 -11.73 -24.65
CA ALA A 124 -3.89 -12.31 -23.32
C ALA A 124 -5.35 -12.53 -22.88
N THR A 125 -6.29 -11.65 -23.23
CA THR A 125 -7.70 -11.86 -22.88
C THR A 125 -8.34 -12.88 -23.83
N SER A 126 -8.00 -12.83 -25.11
CA SER A 126 -8.45 -13.82 -26.10
C SER A 126 -8.04 -15.24 -25.73
N SER A 127 -6.81 -15.45 -25.25
CA SER A 127 -6.37 -16.76 -24.76
C SER A 127 -7.13 -17.23 -23.52
N LEU A 128 -7.53 -16.31 -22.62
CA LEU A 128 -8.42 -16.64 -21.50
C LEU A 128 -9.80 -17.14 -21.96
N LEU A 129 -10.39 -16.47 -22.95
CA LEU A 129 -11.70 -16.89 -23.47
C LEU A 129 -11.60 -18.26 -24.14
N LEU A 130 -10.51 -18.49 -24.88
CA LEU A 130 -10.27 -19.75 -25.55
C LEU A 130 -9.90 -20.88 -24.56
N SER A 131 -9.20 -20.58 -23.47
CA SER A 131 -8.93 -21.56 -22.41
C SER A 131 -10.20 -21.99 -21.67
N CYS A 132 -11.22 -21.14 -21.58
CA CYS A 132 -12.51 -21.55 -21.03
C CYS A 132 -13.27 -22.47 -22.00
N TYR A 133 -13.00 -22.37 -23.30
CA TYR A 133 -13.62 -23.21 -24.33
C TYR A 133 -12.94 -24.58 -24.45
N ASP A 134 -11.61 -24.64 -24.38
CA ASP A 134 -10.83 -25.88 -24.31
C ASP A 134 -9.79 -25.80 -23.18
N PRO A 135 -10.19 -26.08 -21.93
CA PRO A 135 -9.28 -26.01 -20.76
C PRO A 135 -8.21 -27.10 -20.77
N VAL A 136 -8.38 -28.14 -21.60
CA VAL A 136 -7.43 -29.25 -21.68
C VAL A 136 -6.23 -28.85 -22.53
N ARG A 137 -6.45 -28.21 -23.68
CA ARG A 137 -5.39 -27.93 -24.64
C ARG A 137 -4.92 -26.48 -24.62
N VAL A 138 -5.80 -25.53 -24.33
CA VAL A 138 -5.51 -24.12 -24.54
C VAL A 138 -5.09 -23.45 -23.23
N PRO A 139 -3.81 -23.02 -23.11
CA PRO A 139 -3.36 -22.29 -21.95
C PRO A 139 -3.79 -20.82 -21.97
N PHE A 140 -4.08 -20.26 -20.81
CA PHE A 140 -4.21 -18.81 -20.64
C PHE A 140 -2.82 -18.16 -20.69
N PHE A 141 -2.67 -17.07 -21.43
CA PHE A 141 -1.44 -16.31 -21.48
C PHE A 141 -1.27 -15.42 -20.23
N SER A 142 -0.99 -16.05 -19.09
CA SER A 142 -0.62 -15.39 -17.85
C SER A 142 0.88 -15.06 -17.80
N ASP A 143 1.21 -14.07 -16.98
CA ASP A 143 2.61 -13.67 -16.78
C ASP A 143 3.42 -14.78 -16.11
N GLU A 144 2.81 -15.40 -15.10
CA GLU A 144 3.40 -16.48 -14.32
C GLU A 144 3.69 -17.69 -15.22
N LEU A 145 2.74 -18.11 -16.05
CA LEU A 145 2.94 -19.24 -16.97
C LEU A 145 4.03 -18.94 -17.99
N TYR A 146 4.03 -17.75 -18.59
CA TYR A 146 5.02 -17.39 -19.59
C TYR A 146 6.44 -17.34 -18.99
N ARG A 147 6.60 -16.71 -17.82
CA ARG A 147 7.87 -16.62 -17.08
C ARG A 147 8.35 -17.99 -16.63
N TYR A 148 7.45 -18.85 -16.20
CA TYR A 148 7.74 -20.22 -15.79
C TYR A 148 8.30 -21.05 -16.95
N LEU A 149 7.59 -21.06 -18.08
CA LEU A 149 7.98 -21.85 -19.25
C LEU A 149 9.23 -21.31 -19.94
N HIS A 150 9.47 -20.00 -19.87
CA HIS A 150 10.65 -19.34 -20.45
C HIS A 150 11.69 -18.98 -19.38
N TRP A 151 11.73 -19.72 -18.29
CA TRP A 151 12.69 -19.48 -17.23
C TRP A 151 14.12 -19.72 -17.72
N GLU A 152 15.01 -18.74 -17.51
CA GLU A 152 16.46 -18.89 -17.62
C GLU A 152 17.12 -18.34 -16.35
N ASP A 153 18.22 -18.95 -15.90
CA ASP A 153 18.98 -18.50 -14.74
C ASP A 153 19.88 -17.29 -15.08
N ALA A 154 19.22 -16.17 -15.40
CA ALA A 154 19.87 -14.90 -15.72
C ALA A 154 18.96 -13.72 -15.33
N LYS A 155 19.57 -12.56 -15.04
CA LYS A 155 18.85 -11.32 -14.74
C LYS A 155 17.88 -10.98 -15.89
N SER A 156 16.66 -10.53 -15.56
CA SER A 156 15.62 -10.17 -16.52
C SER A 156 15.11 -11.32 -17.40
N LYS A 157 15.48 -12.57 -17.09
CA LYS A 157 15.03 -13.76 -17.81
C LYS A 157 14.34 -14.80 -16.90
N GLY A 158 14.16 -14.47 -15.63
CA GLY A 158 13.39 -15.24 -14.67
C GLY A 158 11.99 -14.65 -14.46
N TRP A 159 11.59 -14.45 -13.20
CA TRP A 159 10.23 -13.97 -12.85
C TRP A 159 10.09 -12.46 -13.12
N ASP A 160 11.19 -11.80 -13.46
CA ASP A 160 11.29 -10.41 -13.88
C ASP A 160 11.28 -10.25 -15.42
N ARG A 161 11.16 -11.34 -16.19
CA ARG A 161 11.08 -11.28 -17.66
C ARG A 161 9.91 -10.40 -18.10
N LYS A 162 10.23 -9.43 -18.97
CA LYS A 162 9.24 -8.55 -19.62
C LYS A 162 8.49 -9.33 -20.71
N ILE A 163 7.18 -9.09 -20.77
CA ILE A 163 6.25 -9.77 -21.69
C ILE A 163 5.61 -8.69 -22.56
N ASN A 164 5.60 -8.91 -23.88
CA ASN A 164 5.02 -7.94 -24.83
C ASN A 164 3.58 -8.30 -25.25
N TYR A 165 3.09 -9.47 -24.84
CA TYR A 165 1.75 -10.00 -25.14
C TYR A 165 1.45 -10.06 -26.63
N THR A 166 2.43 -10.50 -27.42
CA THR A 166 2.28 -10.67 -28.87
C THR A 166 1.73 -12.07 -29.22
N ILE A 167 1.16 -12.21 -30.41
CA ILE A 167 0.69 -13.52 -30.91
C ILE A 167 1.87 -14.51 -31.05
N LYS A 168 3.08 -14.01 -31.37
CA LYS A 168 4.30 -14.82 -31.47
C LYS A 168 4.71 -15.40 -30.11
N GLU A 169 4.70 -14.59 -29.05
CA GLU A 169 4.98 -15.07 -27.69
C GLU A 169 3.89 -16.03 -27.20
N TYR A 170 2.64 -15.80 -27.56
CA TYR A 170 1.57 -16.76 -27.28
C TYR A 170 1.81 -18.10 -27.98
N LYS A 171 2.36 -18.07 -29.20
CA LYS A 171 2.70 -19.28 -29.93
C LYS A 171 3.75 -20.13 -29.24
N THR A 172 4.85 -19.52 -28.83
CA THR A 172 5.90 -20.24 -28.10
C THR A 172 5.39 -20.77 -26.76
N LEU A 173 4.49 -20.04 -26.10
CA LEU A 173 3.83 -20.52 -24.88
C LEU A 173 2.97 -21.76 -25.15
N PHE A 174 2.14 -21.74 -26.20
CA PHE A 174 1.27 -22.86 -26.55
C PHE A 174 2.09 -24.13 -26.85
N GLU A 175 3.13 -24.01 -27.67
CA GLU A 175 4.04 -25.11 -28.03
C GLU A 175 4.71 -25.70 -26.78
N ARG A 176 5.27 -24.86 -25.89
CA ARG A 176 5.90 -25.33 -24.64
C ARG A 176 4.93 -25.99 -23.67
N VAL A 177 3.68 -25.51 -23.59
CA VAL A 177 2.64 -26.18 -22.80
C VAL A 177 2.33 -27.55 -23.39
N ALA A 178 2.18 -27.65 -24.71
CA ALA A 178 1.93 -28.94 -25.37
C ALA A 178 3.05 -29.96 -25.12
N GLU A 179 4.32 -29.54 -25.27
CA GLU A 179 5.50 -30.35 -24.97
C GLU A 179 5.54 -30.82 -23.50
N LEU A 180 5.26 -29.90 -22.57
CA LEU A 180 5.23 -30.21 -21.14
C LEU A 180 4.11 -31.21 -20.80
N ARG A 181 2.92 -31.03 -21.36
CA ARG A 181 1.79 -31.95 -21.20
C ARG A 181 2.15 -33.33 -21.70
N GLU A 182 2.64 -33.44 -22.93
CA GLU A 182 3.00 -34.74 -23.53
C GLU A 182 4.08 -35.46 -22.71
N ARG A 183 5.08 -34.72 -22.20
CA ARG A 183 6.13 -35.28 -21.32
C ARG A 183 5.54 -35.86 -20.03
N LEU A 184 4.68 -35.10 -19.35
CA LEU A 184 4.10 -35.50 -18.07
C LEU A 184 3.09 -36.64 -18.23
N GLU A 185 2.33 -36.64 -19.32
CA GLU A 185 1.43 -37.73 -19.70
C GLU A 185 2.22 -39.03 -19.95
N LYS A 186 3.35 -38.97 -20.66
CA LYS A 186 4.25 -40.12 -20.87
C LYS A 186 4.86 -40.66 -19.57
N GLN A 187 5.16 -39.79 -18.61
CA GLN A 187 5.79 -40.17 -17.35
C GLN A 187 4.81 -40.84 -16.38
N SER A 188 3.57 -40.35 -16.30
CA SER A 188 2.60 -40.76 -15.28
C SER A 188 1.48 -41.66 -15.80
N GLY A 189 1.23 -41.63 -17.12
CA GLY A 189 0.03 -42.23 -17.73
C GLY A 189 -1.27 -41.46 -17.41
N ILE A 190 -1.18 -40.30 -16.75
CA ILE A 190 -2.33 -39.47 -16.36
C ILE A 190 -2.38 -38.24 -17.26
N GLY A 191 -3.56 -37.94 -17.80
CA GLY A 191 -3.81 -36.74 -18.60
C GLY A 191 -3.59 -35.46 -17.78
N VAL A 192 -2.74 -34.56 -18.27
CA VAL A 192 -2.50 -33.25 -17.63
C VAL A 192 -3.14 -32.17 -18.49
N SER A 193 -3.97 -31.31 -17.91
CA SER A 193 -4.60 -30.21 -18.64
C SER A 193 -3.68 -28.97 -18.71
N ALA A 194 -3.93 -28.10 -19.69
CA ALA A 194 -3.24 -26.81 -19.76
C ALA A 194 -3.53 -25.93 -18.53
N VAL A 195 -4.74 -26.02 -17.98
CA VAL A 195 -5.14 -25.35 -16.73
C VAL A 195 -4.32 -25.85 -15.53
N ASP A 196 -4.01 -27.15 -15.45
CA ASP A 196 -3.20 -27.68 -14.34
C ASP A 196 -1.79 -27.08 -14.34
N ILE A 197 -1.17 -26.96 -15.52
CA ILE A 197 0.15 -26.33 -15.67
C ILE A 197 0.07 -24.85 -15.31
N GLU A 198 -1.01 -24.16 -15.69
CA GLU A 198 -1.24 -22.76 -15.33
C GLU A 198 -1.31 -22.57 -13.80
N LYS A 199 -2.09 -23.42 -13.11
CA LYS A 199 -2.23 -23.38 -11.65
C LYS A 199 -0.89 -23.60 -10.95
N ALA A 200 -0.12 -24.59 -11.40
CA ALA A 200 1.20 -24.86 -10.84
C ALA A 200 2.18 -23.70 -11.10
N ALA A 201 2.17 -23.12 -12.31
CA ALA A 201 3.00 -21.96 -12.62
C ALA A 201 2.63 -20.74 -11.77
N TYR A 202 1.34 -20.55 -11.46
CA TYR A 202 0.88 -19.49 -10.57
C TYR A 202 1.43 -19.63 -9.16
N VAL A 203 1.33 -20.82 -8.56
CA VAL A 203 1.89 -21.13 -7.24
C VAL A 203 3.39 -20.86 -7.22
N LEU A 204 4.13 -21.41 -8.18
CA LEU A 204 5.58 -21.20 -8.31
C LEU A 204 5.95 -19.72 -8.45
N GLY A 205 5.13 -18.94 -9.15
CA GLY A 205 5.32 -17.49 -9.30
C GLY A 205 5.06 -16.71 -8.01
N LYS A 206 4.12 -17.16 -7.17
CA LYS A 206 3.83 -16.54 -5.86
C LYS A 206 4.87 -16.91 -4.80
N ASP A 207 5.38 -18.13 -4.84
CA ASP A 207 6.43 -18.62 -3.95
C ASP A 207 7.82 -18.10 -4.34
N ALA A 208 7.97 -17.53 -5.54
CA ALA A 208 9.22 -16.97 -5.99
C ALA A 208 9.71 -15.80 -5.13
N PRO A 209 11.03 -15.68 -4.88
CA PRO A 209 11.60 -14.62 -4.05
C PRO A 209 11.41 -13.19 -4.59
N ILE A 210 10.93 -13.04 -5.84
CA ILE A 210 10.56 -11.73 -6.40
C ILE A 210 9.23 -11.23 -5.80
N ALA A 211 8.33 -12.15 -5.37
CA ALA A 211 7.11 -11.79 -4.63
C ALA A 211 7.43 -11.19 -3.24
N GLU A 212 8.55 -11.55 -2.60
CA GLU A 212 8.98 -10.87 -1.36
C GLU A 212 9.44 -9.43 -1.61
N LYS A 213 10.07 -9.13 -2.75
CA LYS A 213 10.40 -7.74 -3.12
C LYS A 213 9.15 -6.92 -3.46
N ALA A 214 8.12 -7.54 -4.01
CA ALA A 214 6.81 -6.91 -4.21
C ALA A 214 6.07 -6.69 -2.89
N LYS A 215 6.16 -7.62 -1.92
CA LYS A 215 5.68 -7.42 -0.55
C LYS A 215 6.46 -6.31 0.17
N LYS A 216 7.78 -6.15 -0.06
CA LYS A 216 8.56 -5.01 0.47
C LYS A 216 8.30 -3.69 -0.26
N SER A 217 7.94 -3.70 -1.55
CA SER A 217 7.63 -2.49 -2.30
C SER A 217 6.18 -2.02 -2.15
N HIS A 218 5.24 -2.93 -1.81
CA HIS A 218 3.89 -2.57 -1.34
C HIS A 218 3.79 -2.41 0.19
N ALA A 219 4.85 -2.72 0.95
CA ALA A 219 4.98 -2.38 2.37
C ALA A 219 5.84 -1.12 2.62
N ARG A 220 6.23 -0.38 1.57
CA ARG A 220 6.64 1.01 1.75
C ARG A 220 5.43 1.90 1.52
N VAL A 221 4.51 1.88 2.49
CA VAL A 221 3.76 3.09 2.79
C VAL A 221 4.82 4.19 2.88
N PRO A 222 4.73 5.31 2.13
CA PRO A 222 5.65 6.42 2.34
C PRO A 222 5.57 6.69 3.84
N GLU A 223 6.72 6.71 4.52
CA GLU A 223 6.79 6.94 5.97
C GLU A 223 5.85 8.08 6.29
N ILE A 224 4.66 7.74 6.81
CA ILE A 224 3.67 8.74 7.13
C ILE A 224 4.37 9.43 8.29
N ASN A 225 4.77 10.68 8.10
CA ASN A 225 5.22 11.50 9.20
C ASN A 225 4.00 11.62 10.13
N LEU A 226 3.88 10.67 11.06
CA LEU A 226 2.70 10.47 11.90
C LEU A 226 2.47 11.72 12.75
N ASP A 227 3.56 12.38 13.13
CA ASP A 227 3.56 13.65 13.85
C ASP A 227 2.85 14.75 13.06
N SER A 228 3.04 14.80 11.74
CA SER A 228 2.38 15.80 10.87
C SER A 228 0.88 15.57 10.71
N ASN A 229 0.41 14.31 10.71
CA ASN A 229 -1.03 14.02 10.66
C ASN A 229 -1.70 14.22 12.02
N ILE A 230 -1.01 13.91 13.13
CA ILE A 230 -1.49 14.23 14.48
C ILE A 230 -1.68 15.74 14.65
N ALA A 231 -0.71 16.55 14.21
CA ALA A 231 -0.81 18.01 14.26
C ALA A 231 -2.01 18.55 13.45
N ARG A 232 -2.31 17.96 12.29
CA ARG A 232 -3.45 18.35 11.44
C ARG A 232 -4.79 17.92 12.02
N ILE A 233 -4.84 16.79 12.71
CA ILE A 233 -6.02 16.36 13.48
C ILE A 233 -6.30 17.35 14.63
N ASP A 234 -5.26 17.83 15.32
CA ASP A 234 -5.40 18.86 16.35
C ASP A 234 -5.78 20.24 15.78
N GLU A 235 -5.29 20.61 14.59
CA GLU A 235 -5.75 21.80 13.89
C GLU A 235 -7.24 21.71 13.53
N CYS A 236 -7.67 20.54 13.03
CA CYS A 236 -9.07 20.25 12.71
C CYS A 236 -9.97 20.38 13.96
N ARG A 237 -9.51 19.88 15.11
CA ARG A 237 -10.19 20.08 16.41
C ARG A 237 -10.29 21.56 16.81
N ARG A 238 -9.21 22.33 16.65
CA ARG A 238 -9.18 23.75 17.03
C ARG A 238 -10.15 24.60 16.19
N LYS A 239 -10.37 24.22 14.94
CA LYS A 239 -11.30 24.88 14.01
C LYS A 239 -12.77 24.59 14.31
N GLY A 240 -13.07 23.43 14.91
CA GLY A 240 -14.45 23.02 15.23
C GLY A 240 -15.32 22.77 13.98
N LEU A 241 -16.60 22.46 14.20
CA LEU A 241 -17.55 22.07 13.13
C LEU A 241 -17.72 23.15 12.04
N ASN A 242 -17.67 24.43 12.42
CA ASN A 242 -17.90 25.56 11.50
C ASN A 242 -16.59 26.16 10.94
N GLY A 243 -15.43 25.58 11.25
CA GLY A 243 -14.15 26.08 10.75
C GLY A 243 -13.83 25.61 9.33
N SER A 244 -12.78 26.17 8.73
CA SER A 244 -12.35 25.79 7.37
C SER A 244 -11.96 24.31 7.26
N PRO A 245 -12.15 23.67 6.09
CA PRO A 245 -11.67 22.32 5.81
C PRO A 245 -10.19 22.14 6.18
N THR A 246 -9.85 20.98 6.73
CA THR A 246 -8.46 20.60 7.03
C THR A 246 -8.17 19.30 6.31
N TYR A 247 -7.04 19.23 5.62
CA TYR A 247 -6.69 18.09 4.77
C TYR A 247 -5.52 17.32 5.39
N ASP A 248 -5.49 16.01 5.21
CA ASP A 248 -4.37 15.16 5.60
C ASP A 248 -3.14 15.39 4.70
N THR A 249 -2.03 14.71 4.99
CA THR A 249 -0.81 14.77 4.18
C THR A 249 -0.97 14.22 2.76
N LEU A 250 -2.06 13.52 2.47
CA LEU A 250 -2.39 12.95 1.17
C LEU A 250 -3.43 13.77 0.40
N GLY A 251 -3.91 14.89 0.96
CA GLY A 251 -4.84 15.82 0.34
C GLY A 251 -6.32 15.47 0.54
N PHE A 252 -6.65 14.52 1.40
CA PHE A 252 -8.03 14.15 1.73
C PHE A 252 -8.56 15.02 2.87
N GLU A 253 -9.82 15.47 2.76
CA GLU A 253 -10.46 16.25 3.82
C GLU A 253 -10.71 15.36 5.04
N LEU A 254 -10.29 15.86 6.21
CA LEU A 254 -10.51 15.19 7.48
C LEU A 254 -11.97 15.33 7.91
N ASP A 255 -12.63 14.21 8.19
CA ASP A 255 -13.99 14.19 8.71
C ASP A 255 -14.02 14.77 10.14
N LYS A 256 -14.52 16.00 10.24
CA LYS A 256 -14.61 16.77 11.48
C LYS A 256 -15.53 16.09 12.50
N GLU A 257 -16.66 15.55 12.06
CA GLU A 257 -17.65 14.93 12.94
C GLU A 257 -17.09 13.66 13.56
N TYR A 258 -16.46 12.83 12.72
CA TYR A 258 -15.83 11.59 13.18
C TYR A 258 -14.69 11.85 14.17
N ILE A 259 -13.80 12.81 13.87
CA ILE A 259 -12.67 13.16 14.73
C ILE A 259 -13.14 13.69 16.09
N ILE A 260 -14.11 14.62 16.10
CA ILE A 260 -14.64 15.20 17.34
C ILE A 260 -15.32 14.13 18.19
N LYS A 261 -16.06 13.19 17.58
CA LYS A 261 -16.82 12.16 18.28
C LYS A 261 -15.94 11.06 18.91
N HIS A 262 -14.83 10.68 18.27
CA HIS A 262 -14.10 9.46 18.63
C HIS A 262 -12.76 9.68 19.34
N THR A 263 -12.29 10.93 19.44
CA THR A 263 -10.96 11.21 20.01
C THR A 263 -11.00 11.85 21.41
N GLY A 264 -12.15 11.82 22.10
CA GLY A 264 -12.21 11.69 23.57
C GLY A 264 -11.62 12.79 24.45
N GLY A 265 -11.43 14.02 23.96
CA GLY A 265 -10.99 15.13 24.81
C GLY A 265 -11.50 16.45 24.27
N HIS A 266 -12.38 17.12 25.01
CA HIS A 266 -12.75 18.51 24.71
C HIS A 266 -11.57 19.43 25.04
N PRO A 267 -10.94 20.11 24.06
CA PRO A 267 -10.15 21.27 24.38
C PRO A 267 -11.13 22.34 24.87
N ARG A 268 -10.97 22.82 26.11
CA ARG A 268 -11.67 24.04 26.52
C ARG A 268 -11.26 25.14 25.54
N PRO A 269 -12.21 25.89 24.94
CA PRO A 269 -11.85 26.97 24.05
C PRO A 269 -11.00 27.99 24.82
N HIS A 270 -9.70 28.05 24.49
CA HIS A 270 -8.87 29.19 24.83
C HIS A 270 -9.37 30.35 23.96
N GLY A 271 -10.31 31.13 24.49
CA GLY A 271 -10.85 32.30 23.79
C GLY A 271 -12.26 32.73 24.18
N ALA A 272 -13.04 31.90 24.89
CA ALA A 272 -14.41 32.26 25.26
C ALA A 272 -14.57 32.83 26.68
N LYS A 273 -13.47 33.17 27.38
CA LYS A 273 -13.50 33.89 28.67
C LYS A 273 -12.94 35.31 28.61
N THR A 274 -12.65 35.82 27.42
CA THR A 274 -12.05 37.15 27.29
C THR A 274 -13.10 38.23 27.05
N LEU A 275 -14.20 37.98 26.34
CA LEU A 275 -15.17 39.05 26.06
C LEU A 275 -15.96 39.50 27.32
N ASP A 276 -16.50 38.56 28.09
CA ASP A 276 -17.29 38.87 29.30
C ASP A 276 -16.46 39.42 30.48
N ARG A 277 -15.14 39.27 30.45
CA ARG A 277 -14.22 39.84 31.45
C ARG A 277 -13.57 41.15 30.99
N LEU A 278 -13.65 41.49 29.71
CA LEU A 278 -13.12 42.72 29.13
C LEU A 278 -14.07 43.91 29.29
N GLU A 279 -15.38 43.70 29.30
CA GLU A 279 -16.33 44.81 29.48
C GLU A 279 -16.18 45.54 30.82
N PRO A 280 -16.03 44.87 31.98
CA PRO A 280 -15.82 45.57 33.24
C PRO A 280 -14.48 46.32 33.26
N LYS A 281 -13.43 45.74 32.66
CA LYS A 281 -12.10 46.37 32.59
C LYS A 281 -12.06 47.58 31.67
N ARG A 282 -12.78 47.54 30.54
CA ARG A 282 -12.94 48.69 29.63
C ARG A 282 -13.73 49.82 30.28
N LYS A 283 -14.83 49.51 30.96
CA LYS A 283 -15.61 50.52 31.71
C LYS A 283 -14.79 51.15 32.84
N ASP A 284 -13.92 50.35 33.49
CA ASP A 284 -13.04 50.84 34.55
C ASP A 284 -11.87 51.70 34.00
N SER A 285 -11.31 51.35 32.83
CA SER A 285 -10.33 52.19 32.13
C SER A 285 -10.93 53.47 31.57
N GLU A 286 -12.16 53.43 31.04
CA GLU A 286 -12.90 54.62 30.59
C GLU A 286 -13.25 55.55 31.76
N LYS A 287 -13.67 55.00 32.91
CA LYS A 287 -13.84 55.77 34.15
C LYS A 287 -12.53 56.40 34.61
N LYS A 288 -11.43 55.65 34.60
CA LYS A 288 -10.10 56.16 34.98
C LYS A 288 -9.61 57.24 34.01
N ALA A 289 -9.82 57.08 32.71
CA ALA A 289 -9.51 58.09 31.70
C ALA A 289 -10.36 59.36 31.88
N GLY A 290 -11.64 59.21 32.21
CA GLY A 290 -12.55 60.32 32.52
C GLY A 290 -12.17 61.09 33.80
N ILE A 291 -11.67 60.41 34.84
CA ILE A 291 -11.13 61.05 36.05
C ILE A 291 -9.80 61.76 35.76
N MET A 292 -8.96 61.19 34.88
CA MET A 292 -7.62 61.68 34.58
C MET A 292 -7.59 62.78 33.50
N GLY A 293 -8.73 63.12 32.88
CA GLY A 293 -8.84 64.24 31.93
C GLY A 293 -8.00 64.10 30.66
N VAL A 294 -7.58 62.88 30.30
CA VAL A 294 -6.75 62.60 29.11
C VAL A 294 -7.51 61.64 28.21
N ALA A 295 -7.98 62.15 27.07
CA ALA A 295 -8.66 61.37 26.06
C ALA A 295 -7.65 60.57 25.23
N GLY A 296 -7.79 59.24 25.27
CA GLY A 296 -7.39 58.32 24.21
C GLY A 296 -5.94 58.38 23.73
N ASP A 297 -5.06 57.64 24.40
CA ASP A 297 -4.00 56.93 23.69
C ASP A 297 -3.56 55.69 24.49
N ASP A 298 -3.79 54.51 23.91
CA ASP A 298 -3.69 53.19 24.56
C ASP A 298 -2.24 52.69 24.72
N ASN A 299 -1.24 53.57 24.74
CA ASN A 299 0.16 53.15 24.85
C ASN A 299 1.02 54.17 25.58
N LYS A 300 0.99 54.09 26.93
CA LYS A 300 2.12 54.24 27.87
C LYS A 300 1.57 54.61 29.26
N ILE A 301 1.16 53.60 30.02
CA ILE A 301 1.17 53.69 31.48
C ILE A 301 2.22 52.67 31.93
N HIS A 302 3.42 53.17 32.26
CA HIS A 302 4.49 52.33 32.79
C HIS A 302 4.06 51.87 34.19
N GLU A 303 3.90 50.57 34.40
CA GLU A 303 3.48 49.93 35.66
C GLU A 303 4.37 50.35 36.85
N GLN A 304 5.62 50.72 36.59
CA GLN A 304 6.57 51.27 37.57
C GLN A 304 6.23 52.68 38.09
N ALA A 305 5.51 53.50 37.33
CA ALA A 305 5.08 54.83 37.80
C ALA A 305 3.85 54.76 38.72
N TRP A 306 3.19 53.60 38.76
CA TRP A 306 2.02 53.32 39.58
C TRP A 306 2.43 52.94 41.01
N ASP A 307 3.49 52.14 41.18
CA ASP A 307 3.89 51.62 42.49
C ASP A 307 4.58 52.69 43.38
N ASP A 308 5.37 53.61 42.82
CA ASP A 308 6.10 54.61 43.62
C ASP A 308 5.24 55.79 44.10
N ARG A 309 4.20 56.18 43.35
CA ARG A 309 3.28 57.25 43.76
C ARG A 309 2.28 56.77 44.80
N VAL A 310 1.74 55.57 44.62
CA VAL A 310 0.78 54.95 45.55
C VAL A 310 1.44 54.60 46.88
N ALA A 311 2.71 54.15 46.88
CA ALA A 311 3.46 53.88 48.11
C ALA A 311 3.82 55.14 48.91
N LYS A 312 4.06 56.28 48.23
CA LYS A 312 4.36 57.57 48.86
C LYS A 312 3.12 58.22 49.48
N ASP A 313 1.96 58.09 48.83
CA ASP A 313 0.69 58.66 49.31
C ASP A 313 0.02 57.80 50.41
N LEU A 314 0.36 56.51 50.51
CA LEU A 314 -0.19 55.59 51.54
C LEU A 314 0.70 55.43 52.79
N GLY A 315 1.83 56.12 52.89
CA GLY A 315 2.65 56.16 54.11
C GLY A 315 3.11 54.78 54.63
N SER A 316 3.34 53.82 53.74
CA SER A 316 3.57 52.41 54.10
C SER A 316 5.06 52.03 54.13
N ALA A 317 5.49 51.35 55.20
CA ALA A 317 6.90 51.09 55.55
C ALA A 317 7.61 49.98 54.74
N PHE A 318 7.25 49.79 53.47
CA PHE A 318 7.93 48.87 52.55
C PHE A 318 8.71 49.65 51.50
N HIS A 319 9.89 50.13 51.89
CA HIS A 319 10.91 50.67 50.99
C HIS A 319 12.11 49.70 50.99
N GLY A 320 12.57 49.27 49.81
CA GLY A 320 13.91 48.66 49.64
C GLY A 320 14.06 47.13 49.68
N CYS A 321 12.99 46.33 49.59
CA CYS A 321 13.11 44.86 49.68
C CYS A 321 13.55 44.16 48.37
N PHE A 322 13.61 44.87 47.24
CA PHE A 322 14.01 44.26 45.96
C PHE A 322 15.54 44.11 45.83
N GLU A 323 16.31 45.09 46.31
CA GLU A 323 17.78 45.07 46.20
C GLU A 323 18.44 44.11 47.20
N GLN A 324 17.82 43.89 48.38
CA GLN A 324 18.27 42.89 49.34
C GLN A 324 18.05 41.45 48.85
N ARG A 325 16.94 41.19 48.15
CA ARG A 325 16.65 39.86 47.56
C ARG A 325 17.56 39.53 46.38
N LYS A 326 17.99 40.55 45.63
CA LYS A 326 18.93 40.46 44.52
C LYS A 326 20.37 40.19 45.00
N GLN A 327 20.82 40.81 46.10
CA GLN A 327 22.12 40.49 46.70
C GLN A 327 22.17 39.08 47.29
N ALA A 328 21.08 38.59 47.90
CA ALA A 328 20.99 37.21 48.40
C ALA A 328 21.15 36.18 47.27
N LEU A 329 20.48 36.38 46.12
CA LEU A 329 20.55 35.49 44.95
C LEU A 329 21.93 35.47 44.27
N LEU A 330 22.65 36.59 44.26
CA LEU A 330 24.01 36.67 43.70
C LEU A 330 25.06 35.98 44.60
N SER A 331 24.90 36.06 45.93
CA SER A 331 25.81 35.37 46.87
C SER A 331 25.71 33.84 46.79
N THR A 332 24.49 33.30 46.63
CA THR A 332 24.25 31.86 46.46
C THR A 332 24.74 31.31 45.11
N ALA A 333 24.86 32.16 44.08
CA ALA A 333 25.37 31.78 42.77
C ALA A 333 26.90 31.65 42.75
N ASP A 334 27.61 32.50 43.52
CA ASP A 334 29.07 32.44 43.65
C ASP A 334 29.55 31.29 44.56
N GLU A 335 28.76 30.86 45.55
CA GLU A 335 29.03 29.66 46.36
C GLU A 335 28.85 28.36 45.56
N TRP A 336 27.80 28.27 44.71
CA TRP A 336 27.56 27.13 43.83
C TRP A 336 28.63 26.95 42.73
N SER A 337 29.29 28.03 42.32
CA SER A 337 30.35 28.01 41.31
C SER A 337 31.69 27.48 41.85
N LYS A 338 31.94 27.59 43.17
CA LYS A 338 33.17 27.09 43.83
C LYS A 338 33.11 25.62 44.27
N GLU A 339 31.92 25.04 44.41
CA GLU A 339 31.74 23.62 44.79
C GLU A 339 31.72 22.62 43.61
N ARG A 340 31.70 23.09 42.35
CA ARG A 340 31.69 22.24 41.13
C ARG A 340 32.88 22.44 40.19
N ALA A 341 34.07 22.72 40.74
CA ALA A 341 35.31 22.50 40.01
C ALA A 341 35.74 21.02 40.14
N PRO A 342 35.96 20.27 39.04
CA PRO A 342 36.39 18.88 39.13
C PRO A 342 37.78 18.79 39.76
N LYS A 343 37.89 18.12 40.92
CA LYS A 343 39.19 17.75 41.50
C LYS A 343 39.89 16.79 40.53
N LYS A 344 41.05 17.21 40.00
CA LYS A 344 42.06 16.37 39.37
C LYS A 344 42.47 15.25 40.35
N ARG A 345 41.76 14.13 40.38
CA ARG A 345 42.10 12.84 41.01
C ARG A 345 40.96 11.87 40.77
N GLU A 346 40.77 11.48 39.51
CA GLU A 346 39.99 10.29 39.11
C GLU A 346 40.17 10.01 37.59
N MET A 347 41.36 10.31 37.05
CA MET A 347 41.77 9.90 35.69
C MET A 347 42.70 8.68 35.69
N THR A 348 42.83 7.96 36.80
CA THR A 348 43.70 6.78 36.91
C THR A 348 42.93 5.49 37.18
N LEU A 349 41.64 5.43 36.83
CA LEU A 349 40.84 4.19 36.90
C LEU A 349 40.17 3.82 35.56
N PHE A 350 40.11 4.75 34.61
CA PHE A 350 39.57 4.51 33.27
C PHE A 350 40.64 4.09 32.24
N GLU A 351 41.92 4.37 32.51
CA GLU A 351 43.04 3.90 31.66
C GLU A 351 43.43 2.44 31.97
N ASP A 352 43.34 1.98 33.22
CA ASP A 352 43.63 0.58 33.62
C ASP A 352 42.57 -0.43 33.12
N ILE A 353 41.30 0.00 32.98
CA ILE A 353 40.22 -0.86 32.44
C ILE A 353 40.31 -0.96 30.91
N ALA A 354 40.80 0.10 30.24
CA ALA A 354 41.00 0.11 28.78
C ALA A 354 42.21 -0.74 28.34
N GLU A 355 43.22 -0.90 29.20
CA GLU A 355 44.41 -1.71 28.91
C GLU A 355 44.21 -3.20 29.22
N SER A 356 43.39 -3.55 30.24
CA SER A 356 43.01 -4.94 30.54
C SER A 356 42.11 -5.57 29.47
N VAL A 357 41.34 -4.80 28.71
CA VAL A 357 40.49 -5.32 27.61
C VAL A 357 41.28 -5.49 26.31
N ARG A 358 42.38 -4.74 26.12
CA ARG A 358 43.28 -4.90 24.96
C ARG A 358 44.19 -6.12 25.04
N GLN A 359 44.51 -6.63 26.23
CA GLN A 359 45.33 -7.84 26.39
C GLN A 359 44.52 -9.15 26.25
N SER A 360 43.19 -9.11 26.33
CA SER A 360 42.32 -10.29 26.21
C SER A 360 41.81 -10.62 24.79
N VAL A 361 42.27 -9.91 23.75
CA VAL A 361 41.82 -10.10 22.34
C VAL A 361 42.96 -10.53 21.39
N ASN A 362 44.16 -10.87 21.90
CA ASN A 362 45.27 -11.38 21.07
C ASN A 362 45.68 -12.84 21.37
N PHE A 363 44.82 -13.64 22.00
CA PHE A 363 45.04 -15.08 22.22
C PHE A 363 43.78 -15.89 21.92
N ALA A 364 43.37 -15.90 20.65
CA ALA A 364 42.45 -16.90 20.08
C ALA A 364 42.71 -17.07 18.58
N ASP A 365 43.99 -17.24 18.23
CA ASP A 365 44.44 -17.87 16.99
C ASP A 365 45.58 -18.83 17.39
N PHE A 366 45.57 -20.04 16.81
CA PHE A 366 46.48 -21.18 17.00
C PHE A 366 46.24 -22.11 18.21
N GLN A 367 45.44 -23.17 17.98
CA GLN A 367 46.00 -24.51 17.77
C GLN A 367 45.07 -25.38 16.92
#